data_AF-A0A6A7CAF3-F1
#
_entry.id   AF-A0A6A7CAF3-F1
#
_cell.length_a   1.000
_cell.length_b   1.000
_cell.length_c   1.000
_cell.angle_alpha   90.00
_cell.angle_beta   90.00
_cell.angle_gamma   90.00
#
_symmetry.space_group_name_H-M   'P 1'
#
loop_
_entity.id
_entity.type
_entity.pdbx_description
1 polymer ?
#
loop_
_entity_poly.entity_id
_entity_poly.type
_entity_poly.pdbx_seq_one_letter_code
_entity_poly.pdbx_strand_id
1 'polypeptide(L)'
;GLRRFGLRRHSNLLELDHNKTTNPQVKALITYPILSSLGVELTVSEVAPSGLKYNGTFALAQLTSTPVLKPEDEEPSTEWKHEWRAISSTDFPNLTQLKLELWLPDPKAKLKPNEWVTNGGCLVLRFPFEPDYNFLGLRTEILTMRLPLFPTPERAKSREYLTEPLFIKTTLVDAVNMTKELDPRSLEKLAYFLGVRNPLGVFRLDYS
;
A
#
# COMPACT_ATOMS: atom_id res chain seq x y z
N GLY A 1 16.95 -16.76 -1.90
CA GLY A 1 16.51 -15.52 -2.56
C GLY A 1 15.20 -15.06 -1.93
N LEU A 2 14.60 -13.98 -2.45
CA LEU A 2 13.23 -13.61 -2.11
C LEU A 2 12.25 -14.48 -2.92
N ARG A 3 11.16 -14.92 -2.29
CA ARG A 3 10.03 -15.59 -2.92
C ARG A 3 8.96 -14.55 -3.27
N ARG A 4 8.51 -14.56 -4.53
CA ARG A 4 7.51 -13.64 -5.08
C ARG A 4 6.10 -14.25 -5.03
N PHE A 5 5.12 -13.48 -4.56
CA PHE A 5 3.68 -13.75 -4.59
C PHE A 5 2.93 -12.67 -5.39
N GLY A 6 1.78 -13.01 -5.99
CA GLY A 6 1.00 -12.14 -6.88
C GLY A 6 0.03 -12.94 -7.75
N LEU A 7 -0.98 -12.27 -8.32
CA LEU A 7 -1.96 -12.88 -9.23
C LEU A 7 -1.25 -13.49 -10.45
N ARG A 8 -1.11 -14.82 -10.46
CA ARG A 8 -0.60 -15.57 -11.61
C ARG A 8 -1.77 -16.30 -12.27
N ARG A 9 -1.59 -16.68 -13.54
CA ARG A 9 -2.58 -17.41 -14.37
C ARG A 9 -3.06 -18.76 -13.79
N HIS A 10 -2.51 -19.22 -12.67
CA HIS A 10 -2.90 -20.46 -11.99
C HIS A 10 -3.55 -20.15 -10.65
N SER A 11 -4.69 -19.44 -10.69
CA SER A 11 -5.56 -19.41 -9.52
C SER A 11 -6.48 -20.61 -9.58
N ASN A 12 -6.59 -21.36 -8.49
CA ASN A 12 -7.54 -22.47 -8.38
C ASN A 12 -9.00 -21.97 -8.35
N LEU A 13 -9.24 -20.65 -8.39
CA LEU A 13 -10.55 -20.04 -8.64
C LEU A 13 -11.16 -20.47 -9.97
N LEU A 14 -10.34 -20.80 -10.97
CA LEU A 14 -10.80 -21.25 -12.29
C LEU A 14 -11.17 -22.74 -12.31
N GLU A 15 -10.73 -23.52 -11.32
CA GLU A 15 -11.14 -24.91 -11.12
C GLU A 15 -12.40 -24.97 -10.25
N LEU A 16 -13.53 -24.52 -10.83
CA LEU A 16 -14.87 -24.84 -10.34
C LEU A 16 -15.22 -26.28 -10.72
N ASP A 17 -14.44 -27.23 -10.23
CA ASP A 17 -14.83 -28.63 -10.33
C ASP A 17 -15.85 -28.89 -9.21
N HIS A 18 -17.11 -29.13 -9.58
CA HIS A 18 -18.22 -29.44 -8.67
C HIS A 18 -18.10 -30.85 -8.05
N ASN A 19 -16.88 -31.33 -7.81
CA ASN A 19 -16.66 -32.53 -7.04
C ASN A 19 -17.15 -32.26 -5.61
N LYS A 20 -18.31 -32.84 -5.28
CA LYS A 20 -18.92 -32.86 -3.95
C LYS A 20 -18.00 -33.61 -2.98
N THR A 21 -16.89 -33.01 -2.60
CA THR A 21 -16.15 -33.40 -1.40
C THR A 21 -16.93 -32.85 -0.21
N THR A 22 -17.30 -33.70 0.73
CA THR A 22 -18.04 -33.33 1.95
C THR A 22 -17.26 -32.43 2.90
N ASN A 23 -15.95 -32.24 2.66
CA ASN A 23 -15.08 -31.38 3.46
C ASN A 23 -14.78 -30.06 2.70
N PRO A 24 -14.93 -28.90 3.35
CA PRO A 24 -14.57 -27.62 2.75
C PRO A 24 -13.07 -27.57 2.45
N GLN A 25 -12.70 -27.06 1.28
CA GLN A 25 -11.32 -26.89 0.85
C GLN A 25 -11.01 -25.41 0.61
N VAL A 26 -9.83 -24.98 1.06
CA VAL A 26 -9.32 -23.63 0.76
C VAL A 26 -8.88 -23.59 -0.70
N LYS A 27 -9.56 -22.79 -1.53
CA LYS A 27 -9.24 -22.63 -2.96
C LYS A 27 -8.18 -21.55 -3.21
N ALA A 28 -8.22 -20.46 -2.46
CA ALA A 28 -7.26 -19.37 -2.56
C ALA A 28 -7.06 -18.68 -1.21
N LEU A 29 -5.87 -18.14 -0.99
CA LEU A 29 -5.56 -17.22 0.11
C LEU A 29 -5.21 -15.88 -0.53
N ILE A 30 -5.88 -14.80 -0.12
CA ILE A 30 -5.69 -13.48 -0.71
C ILE A 30 -5.50 -12.48 0.43
N THR A 31 -4.41 -11.73 0.38
CA THR A 31 -4.12 -10.64 1.33
C THR A 31 -4.16 -9.29 0.62
N TYR A 32 -4.55 -8.23 1.32
CA TYR A 32 -4.62 -6.87 0.78
C TYR A 32 -3.56 -6.00 1.42
N PRO A 33 -2.32 -5.98 0.91
CA PRO A 33 -1.21 -5.32 1.59
C PRO A 33 -1.33 -3.80 1.60
N ILE A 34 -2.05 -3.21 0.65
CA ILE A 34 -2.48 -1.80 0.69
C ILE A 34 -3.99 -1.78 0.93
N LEU A 35 -4.46 -0.98 1.89
CA LEU A 35 -5.89 -0.77 2.13
C LEU A 35 -6.59 -0.32 0.83
N SER A 36 -7.80 -0.85 0.61
CA SER A 36 -8.67 -0.50 -0.53
C SER A 36 -8.06 -0.77 -1.92
N SER A 37 -7.05 -1.64 -2.03
CA SER A 37 -6.42 -2.03 -3.29
C SER A 37 -6.81 -3.43 -3.76
N LEU A 38 -6.24 -3.92 -4.87
CA LEU A 38 -6.41 -5.30 -5.32
C LEU A 38 -5.55 -6.28 -4.50
N GLY A 39 -6.11 -7.45 -4.21
CA GLY A 39 -5.43 -8.45 -3.39
C GLY A 39 -4.26 -9.18 -4.08
N VAL A 40 -3.35 -9.69 -3.25
CA VAL A 40 -2.22 -10.55 -3.61
C VAL A 40 -2.54 -11.98 -3.21
N GLU A 41 -2.53 -12.89 -4.18
CA GLU A 41 -2.71 -14.31 -3.93
C GLU A 41 -1.46 -14.92 -3.28
N LEU A 42 -1.68 -15.66 -2.19
CA LEU A 42 -0.67 -16.35 -1.40
C LEU A 42 -0.82 -17.86 -1.57
N THR A 43 0.30 -18.57 -1.62
CA THR A 43 0.29 -20.04 -1.56
C THR A 43 0.10 -20.54 -0.12
N VAL A 44 0.63 -19.80 0.84
CA VAL A 44 0.58 -20.10 2.28
C VAL A 44 0.65 -18.78 3.04
N SER A 45 -0.05 -18.70 4.16
CA SER A 45 0.00 -17.55 5.05
C SER A 45 -0.10 -17.99 6.50
N GLU A 46 0.53 -17.25 7.39
CA GLU A 46 0.21 -17.30 8.82
C GLU A 46 -1.10 -16.55 9.06
N VAL A 47 -1.84 -16.97 10.08
CA VAL A 47 -3.08 -16.32 10.54
C VAL A 47 -2.76 -15.62 11.86
N ALA A 48 -2.97 -14.31 11.89
CA ALA A 48 -2.90 -13.47 13.07
C ALA A 48 -4.32 -13.09 13.52
N PRO A 49 -4.51 -12.55 14.74
CA PRO A 49 -5.81 -12.05 15.18
C PRO A 49 -6.42 -11.00 14.24
N SER A 50 -5.59 -10.22 13.56
CA SER A 50 -5.97 -9.22 12.55
C SER A 50 -6.25 -9.78 11.15
N GLY A 51 -6.10 -11.11 10.96
CA GLY A 51 -6.33 -11.80 9.70
C GLY A 51 -5.07 -12.42 9.10
N LEU A 52 -5.03 -12.56 7.78
CA LEU A 52 -3.85 -13.09 7.10
C LEU A 52 -2.65 -12.15 7.28
N LYS A 53 -1.46 -12.72 7.44
CA LYS A 53 -0.21 -11.94 7.49
C LYS A 53 -0.12 -10.99 6.28
N TYR A 54 0.42 -9.80 6.53
CA TYR A 54 0.55 -8.70 5.57
C TYR A 54 -0.76 -8.04 5.13
N ASN A 55 -1.91 -8.43 5.69
CA ASN A 55 -3.17 -7.76 5.37
C ASN A 55 -3.21 -6.36 5.99
N GLY A 56 -3.56 -5.36 5.19
CA GLY A 56 -3.65 -3.96 5.63
C GLY A 56 -2.32 -3.33 6.03
N THR A 57 -1.16 -3.89 5.68
CA THR A 57 0.15 -3.38 6.14
C THR A 57 0.39 -1.91 5.77
N PHE A 58 -0.15 -1.45 4.64
CA PHE A 58 0.02 -0.08 4.18
C PHE A 58 -1.31 0.61 3.88
N ALA A 59 -1.28 1.93 3.99
CA ALA A 59 -2.31 2.83 3.50
C ALA A 59 -1.67 3.89 2.59
N LEU A 60 -2.34 4.19 1.48
CA LEU A 60 -2.10 5.43 0.76
C LEU A 60 -3.01 6.50 1.37
N ALA A 61 -2.52 7.71 1.53
CA ALA A 61 -3.26 8.78 2.18
C ALA A 61 -3.05 10.12 1.49
N GLN A 62 -4.02 11.00 1.59
CA GLN A 62 -3.89 12.38 1.14
C GLN A 62 -3.88 13.33 2.34
N LEU A 63 -3.09 14.41 2.24
CA LEU A 63 -3.09 15.48 3.24
C LEU A 63 -4.22 16.46 2.93
N THR A 64 -5.29 16.38 3.70
CA THR A 64 -6.45 17.29 3.56
C THR A 64 -6.25 18.52 4.44
N SER A 65 -6.72 19.67 3.96
CA SER A 65 -6.65 20.93 4.70
C SER A 65 -8.06 21.50 4.85
N THR A 66 -8.49 21.76 6.08
CA THR A 66 -9.80 22.35 6.39
C THR A 66 -9.64 23.59 7.26
N PRO A 67 -10.39 24.68 7.02
CA PRO A 67 -10.33 25.85 7.87
C PRO A 67 -10.78 25.49 9.29
N VAL A 68 -10.10 26.05 10.30
CA VAL A 68 -10.51 25.88 11.70
C VAL A 68 -11.76 26.71 11.94
N LEU A 69 -12.88 26.05 12.23
CA LEU A 69 -14.13 26.73 12.56
C LEU A 69 -14.01 27.36 13.95
N LYS A 70 -14.27 28.67 14.03
CA LYS A 70 -14.45 29.41 15.27
C LYS A 70 -15.95 29.62 15.53
N PRO A 71 -16.34 29.96 16.77
CA PRO A 71 -17.71 30.36 17.08
C PRO A 71 -18.17 31.50 16.14
N GLU A 72 -19.47 31.54 15.82
CA GLU A 72 -20.04 32.52 14.85
C GLU A 72 -19.81 33.99 15.25
N ASP A 73 -19.56 34.25 16.53
CA ASP A 73 -19.31 35.59 17.08
C ASP A 73 -17.84 36.06 16.98
N GLU A 74 -16.94 35.22 16.47
CA GLU A 74 -15.52 35.53 16.28
C GLU A 74 -15.15 35.71 14.80
N GLU A 75 -14.12 36.51 14.52
CA GLU A 75 -13.58 36.63 13.17
C GLU A 75 -13.17 35.27 12.60
N PRO A 76 -13.43 35.01 11.30
CA PRO A 76 -13.11 33.74 10.68
C PRO A 76 -11.62 33.41 10.85
N SER A 77 -11.33 32.18 11.29
CA SER A 77 -9.95 31.76 11.49
C SER A 77 -9.18 31.73 10.18
N THR A 78 -7.96 32.26 10.19
CA THR A 78 -6.98 32.05 9.12
C THR A 78 -6.19 30.75 9.30
N GLU A 79 -6.42 30.02 10.41
CA GLU A 79 -5.76 28.76 10.71
C GLU A 79 -6.37 27.62 9.90
N TRP A 80 -5.49 26.76 9.37
CA TRP A 80 -5.86 25.56 8.64
C TRP A 80 -5.45 24.33 9.44
N LYS A 81 -6.38 23.38 9.56
CA LYS A 81 -6.12 22.06 10.11
C LYS A 81 -5.69 21.14 8.98
N HIS A 82 -4.50 20.56 9.11
CA HIS A 82 -3.97 19.58 8.16
C HIS A 82 -4.09 18.17 8.74
N GLU A 83 -4.72 17.26 8.00
CA GLU A 83 -4.96 15.89 8.43
C GLU A 83 -4.67 14.89 7.32
N TRP A 84 -3.91 13.85 7.63
CA TRP A 84 -3.76 12.70 6.74
C TRP A 84 -5.04 11.85 6.78
N ARG A 85 -5.59 11.57 5.59
CA ARG A 85 -6.75 10.68 5.42
C ARG A 85 -6.44 9.60 4.41
N ALA A 86 -6.58 8.34 4.82
CA ALA A 86 -6.40 7.19 3.95
C ALA A 86 -7.40 7.25 2.78
N ILE A 87 -6.89 7.05 1.56
CA ILE A 87 -7.72 7.03 0.36
C ILE A 87 -8.41 5.67 0.18
N SER A 88 -9.62 5.69 -0.39
CA SER A 88 -10.45 4.50 -0.60
C SER A 88 -10.70 4.26 -2.09
N SER A 89 -11.02 3.02 -2.48
CA SER A 89 -11.36 2.69 -3.87
C SER A 89 -12.71 3.27 -4.30
N THR A 90 -13.56 3.68 -3.35
CA THR A 90 -14.81 4.39 -3.65
C THR A 90 -14.53 5.77 -4.22
N ASP A 91 -13.57 6.49 -3.63
CA ASP A 91 -13.20 7.85 -4.06
C ASP A 91 -12.10 7.84 -5.13
N PHE A 92 -11.21 6.85 -5.08
CA PHE A 92 -10.05 6.69 -5.95
C PHE A 92 -10.02 5.28 -6.58
N PRO A 93 -10.86 5.02 -7.60
CA PRO A 93 -11.04 3.67 -8.17
C PRO A 93 -9.76 3.08 -8.78
N ASN A 94 -8.82 3.92 -9.21
CA ASN A 94 -7.53 3.50 -9.76
C ASN A 94 -6.63 2.78 -8.74
N LEU A 95 -6.94 2.84 -7.43
CA LEU A 95 -6.32 1.99 -6.41
C LEU A 95 -6.42 0.49 -6.73
N THR A 96 -7.54 0.08 -7.35
CA THR A 96 -7.78 -1.32 -7.74
C THR A 96 -6.97 -1.76 -8.96
N GLN A 97 -6.42 -0.79 -9.71
CA GLN A 97 -5.61 -1.06 -10.89
C GLN A 97 -4.11 -1.27 -10.56
N LEU A 98 -3.71 -0.96 -9.32
CA LEU A 98 -2.36 -1.22 -8.83
C LEU A 98 -2.02 -2.71 -8.92
N LYS A 99 -0.86 -3.02 -9.50
CA LYS A 99 -0.31 -4.38 -9.51
C LYS A 99 0.62 -4.57 -8.34
N LEU A 100 0.18 -5.35 -7.37
CA LEU A 100 0.89 -5.59 -6.12
C LEU A 100 1.55 -6.96 -6.10
N GLU A 101 2.74 -7.03 -5.52
CA GLU A 101 3.46 -8.27 -5.27
C GLU A 101 4.13 -8.23 -3.90
N LEU A 102 4.15 -9.36 -3.21
CA LEU A 102 4.91 -9.53 -1.97
C LEU A 102 6.17 -10.35 -2.27
N TRP A 103 7.32 -9.80 -1.90
CA TRP A 103 8.63 -10.42 -2.07
C TRP A 103 9.21 -10.72 -0.68
N LEU A 104 9.08 -11.97 -0.25
CA LEU A 104 9.39 -12.39 1.12
C LEU A 104 10.72 -13.18 1.18
N PRO A 105 11.50 -13.09 2.26
CA PRO A 105 12.64 -13.98 2.49
C PRO A 105 12.19 -15.45 2.44
N ASP A 106 12.86 -16.27 1.62
CA ASP A 106 12.58 -17.71 1.61
C ASP A 106 13.13 -18.36 2.89
N PRO A 107 12.28 -18.91 3.77
CA PRO A 107 12.71 -19.50 5.04
C PRO A 107 13.56 -20.76 4.85
N LYS A 108 13.50 -21.42 3.69
CA LYS A 108 14.25 -22.65 3.39
C LYS A 108 15.60 -22.37 2.74
N ALA A 109 15.85 -21.15 2.29
CA ALA A 109 17.08 -20.78 1.61
C ALA A 109 18.12 -20.25 2.62
N LYS A 110 19.40 -20.61 2.44
CA LYS A 110 20.50 -19.87 3.08
C LYS A 110 20.62 -18.49 2.44
N LEU A 111 19.99 -17.49 3.06
CA LEU A 111 19.98 -16.12 2.55
C LEU A 111 21.23 -15.38 3.02
N LYS A 112 21.94 -14.77 2.07
CA LYS A 112 22.90 -13.72 2.42
C LYS A 112 22.10 -12.49 2.86
N PRO A 113 22.46 -11.82 3.96
CA PRO A 113 21.81 -10.59 4.37
C PRO A 113 21.94 -9.57 3.24
N ASN A 114 20.79 -9.07 2.79
CA ASN A 114 20.69 -7.91 1.93
C ASN A 114 19.60 -7.01 2.50
N GLU A 115 19.53 -5.78 1.99
CA GLU A 115 18.59 -4.76 2.45
C GLU A 115 17.15 -5.29 2.54
N TRP A 116 16.65 -5.98 1.51
CA TRP A 116 15.27 -6.46 1.54
C TRP A 116 15.05 -7.64 2.50
N VAL A 117 16.05 -8.50 2.67
CA VAL A 117 15.97 -9.63 3.62
C VAL A 117 15.95 -9.12 5.05
N THR A 118 16.79 -8.14 5.38
CA THR A 118 16.84 -7.56 6.74
C THR A 118 15.59 -6.75 7.08
N ASN A 119 14.90 -6.22 6.07
CA ASN A 119 13.63 -5.48 6.23
C ASN A 119 12.38 -6.40 6.10
N GLY A 120 12.56 -7.72 6.27
CA GLY A 120 11.47 -8.71 6.27
C GLY A 120 10.79 -8.92 4.90
N GLY A 121 11.41 -8.46 3.82
CA GLY A 121 10.89 -8.47 2.46
C GLY A 121 10.44 -7.08 1.99
N CYS A 122 9.80 -7.05 0.84
CA CYS A 122 9.18 -5.83 0.32
C CYS A 122 7.85 -6.07 -0.36
N LEU A 123 7.00 -5.06 -0.26
CA LEU A 123 5.88 -4.85 -1.17
C LEU A 123 6.43 -4.18 -2.43
N VAL A 124 6.05 -4.71 -3.59
CA VAL A 124 6.30 -4.09 -4.89
C VAL A 124 4.97 -3.64 -5.46
N LEU A 125 4.84 -2.34 -5.75
CA LEU A 125 3.68 -1.82 -6.50
C LEU A 125 4.09 -1.38 -7.90
N ARG A 126 3.21 -1.63 -8.86
CA ARG A 126 3.38 -1.18 -10.25
C ARG A 126 2.09 -0.58 -10.80
N PHE A 127 2.26 0.43 -11.63
CA PHE A 127 1.16 1.12 -12.30
C PHE A 127 1.64 1.69 -13.63
N PRO A 128 0.76 1.79 -14.63
CA PRO A 128 1.05 2.51 -15.87
C PRO A 128 0.98 4.01 -15.64
N PHE A 129 1.88 4.74 -16.27
CA PHE A 129 1.84 6.20 -16.34
C PHE A 129 1.95 6.64 -17.80
N GLU A 130 1.05 7.52 -18.19
CA GLU A 130 1.07 8.19 -19.48
C GLU A 130 0.76 9.69 -19.25
N PRO A 131 1.62 10.61 -19.70
CA PRO A 131 1.35 12.03 -19.58
C PRO A 131 0.19 12.43 -20.51
N ASP A 132 -0.66 13.37 -20.08
CA ASP A 132 -1.80 13.88 -20.86
C ASP A 132 -1.41 14.34 -22.27
N TYR A 133 -0.24 14.97 -22.40
CA TYR A 133 0.25 15.48 -23.68
C TYR A 133 1.34 14.56 -24.25
N ASN A 134 0.91 13.64 -25.12
CA ASN A 134 1.78 12.64 -25.74
C ASN A 134 2.12 12.97 -27.21
N PHE A 135 2.55 14.20 -27.50
CA PHE A 135 2.84 14.64 -28.88
C PHE A 135 3.94 13.81 -29.58
N LEU A 136 4.83 13.21 -28.80
CA LEU A 136 5.93 12.37 -29.30
C LEU A 136 5.57 10.88 -29.41
N GLY A 137 4.33 10.49 -29.07
CA GLY A 137 3.93 9.07 -29.05
C GLY A 137 4.78 8.23 -28.08
N LEU A 138 5.26 8.84 -27.00
CA LEU A 138 6.00 8.17 -25.94
C LEU A 138 5.16 7.03 -25.37
N ARG A 139 5.75 5.84 -25.32
CA ARG A 139 5.08 4.65 -24.80
C ARG A 139 4.75 4.83 -23.32
N THR A 140 3.59 4.30 -22.91
CA THR A 140 3.21 4.18 -21.49
C THR A 140 4.36 3.59 -20.68
N GLU A 141 4.79 4.32 -19.66
CA GLU A 141 5.85 3.89 -18.74
C GLU A 141 5.23 3.03 -17.64
N ILE A 142 5.81 1.86 -17.33
CA ILE A 142 5.40 1.07 -16.17
C ILE A 142 6.33 1.41 -15.01
N LEU A 143 5.82 2.16 -14.03
CA LEU A 143 6.58 2.46 -12.83
C LEU A 143 6.54 1.29 -11.85
N THR A 144 7.65 1.10 -11.14
CA THR A 144 7.79 0.09 -10.09
C THR A 144 8.36 0.75 -8.84
N MET A 145 7.61 0.68 -7.74
CA MET A 145 8.03 1.17 -6.43
C MET A 145 8.11 0.02 -5.44
N ARG A 146 9.00 0.15 -4.45
CA ARG A 146 9.25 -0.88 -3.44
C ARG A 146 9.18 -0.27 -2.05
N LEU A 147 8.47 -0.94 -1.15
CA LEU A 147 8.30 -0.54 0.24
C LEU A 147 8.77 -1.68 1.13
N PRO A 148 9.64 -1.45 2.12
CA PRO A 148 10.04 -2.49 3.06
C PRO A 148 8.86 -2.89 3.95
N LEU A 149 8.65 -4.19 4.15
CA LEU A 149 7.52 -4.70 4.96
C LEU A 149 7.73 -4.41 6.46
N PHE A 150 8.96 -4.56 6.92
CA PHE A 150 9.38 -4.32 8.30
C PHE A 150 10.68 -3.51 8.30
N PRO A 151 10.60 -2.18 8.16
CA PRO A 151 11.79 -1.36 8.12
C PRO A 151 12.61 -1.47 9.41
N THR A 152 13.94 -1.59 9.30
CA THR A 152 14.81 -1.59 10.49
C THR A 152 14.87 -0.20 11.13
N PRO A 153 15.21 -0.08 12.42
CA PRO A 153 15.39 1.22 13.08
C PRO A 153 16.40 2.13 12.38
N GLU A 154 17.49 1.55 11.84
CA GLU A 154 18.52 2.29 11.09
C GLU A 154 17.96 2.83 9.77
N ARG A 155 17.10 2.06 9.10
CA ARG A 155 16.39 2.52 7.90
C ARG A 155 15.44 3.65 8.25
N ALA A 156 14.61 3.46 9.27
CA ALA A 156 13.64 4.47 9.71
C ALA A 156 14.33 5.79 10.05
N LYS A 157 15.49 5.73 10.72
CA LYS A 157 16.30 6.92 11.01
C LYS A 157 16.90 7.54 9.74
N SER A 158 17.49 6.75 8.85
CA SER A 158 18.14 7.27 7.62
C SER A 158 17.17 7.83 6.60
N ARG A 159 15.93 7.34 6.59
CA ARG A 159 14.83 7.83 5.75
C ARG A 159 13.92 8.84 6.47
N GLU A 160 14.23 9.15 7.72
CA GLU A 160 13.50 10.11 8.55
C GLU A 160 11.99 9.83 8.60
N TYR A 161 11.63 8.58 8.88
CA TYR A 161 10.23 8.20 9.07
C TYR A 161 9.68 8.88 10.33
N LEU A 162 8.42 9.30 10.24
CA LEU A 162 7.71 9.92 11.34
C LEU A 162 6.46 9.10 11.66
N THR A 163 6.12 8.97 12.93
CA THR A 163 4.80 8.50 13.31
C THR A 163 3.86 9.69 13.28
N GLU A 164 2.80 9.61 12.48
CA GLU A 164 1.81 10.67 12.31
C GLU A 164 0.40 10.11 12.45
N PRO A 165 -0.56 10.92 12.94
CA PRO A 165 -1.95 10.52 13.04
C PRO A 165 -2.57 10.42 11.63
N LEU A 166 -3.17 9.27 11.35
CA LEU A 166 -3.83 8.94 10.09
C LEU A 166 -5.30 8.57 10.35
N PHE A 167 -6.21 9.24 9.65
CA PHE A 167 -7.61 8.82 9.61
C PHE A 167 -7.83 7.69 8.61
N ILE A 168 -8.32 6.56 9.09
CA ILE A 168 -8.86 5.47 8.28
C ILE A 168 -10.38 5.48 8.46
N LYS A 169 -11.09 6.00 7.47
CA LYS A 169 -12.52 6.35 7.58
C LYS A 169 -12.74 7.32 8.76
N THR A 170 -13.38 6.87 9.84
CA THR A 170 -13.64 7.65 11.05
C THR A 170 -12.68 7.34 12.19
N THR A 171 -11.79 6.37 12.02
CA THR A 171 -10.87 5.93 13.07
C THR A 171 -9.53 6.62 12.90
N LEU A 172 -9.05 7.26 13.96
CA LEU A 172 -7.71 7.83 14.03
C LEU A 172 -6.74 6.76 14.54
N VAL A 173 -5.65 6.54 13.82
CA VAL A 173 -4.58 5.62 14.21
C VAL A 173 -3.23 6.30 14.05
N ASP A 174 -2.26 5.96 14.89
CA ASP A 174 -0.87 6.34 14.67
C ASP A 174 -0.26 5.40 13.63
N ALA A 175 0.35 5.97 12.60
CA ALA A 175 0.95 5.22 11.50
C ALA A 175 2.31 5.79 11.12
N VAL A 176 3.20 4.93 10.64
CA VAL A 176 4.54 5.35 10.22
C VAL A 176 4.48 5.91 8.81
N ASN A 177 4.69 7.21 8.66
CA ASN A 177 4.85 7.88 7.39
C ASN A 177 6.16 7.46 6.72
N MET A 178 6.04 6.70 5.65
CA MET A 178 7.12 6.19 4.82
C MET A 178 7.20 6.90 3.48
N THR A 179 6.60 8.07 3.32
CA THR A 179 6.58 8.81 2.04
C THR A 179 8.00 9.10 1.52
N LYS A 180 8.95 9.38 2.43
CA LYS A 180 10.38 9.60 2.12
C LYS A 180 11.12 8.35 1.60
N GLU A 181 10.48 7.19 1.62
CA GLU A 181 10.99 5.98 0.97
C GLU A 181 10.94 6.07 -0.55
N LEU A 182 10.02 6.86 -1.09
CA LEU A 182 9.75 6.97 -2.51
C LEU A 182 10.43 8.20 -3.10
N ASP A 183 10.92 8.05 -4.34
CA ASP A 183 11.39 9.18 -5.13
C ASP A 183 10.22 10.16 -5.39
N PRO A 184 10.40 11.49 -5.17
CA PRO A 184 9.32 12.47 -5.30
C PRO A 184 8.62 12.46 -6.66
N ARG A 185 9.36 12.23 -7.76
CA ARG A 185 8.75 12.16 -9.11
C ARG A 185 7.90 10.91 -9.29
N SER A 186 8.34 9.79 -8.72
CA SER A 186 7.57 8.55 -8.72
C SER A 186 6.29 8.67 -7.88
N LEU A 187 6.36 9.39 -6.76
CA LEU A 187 5.20 9.70 -5.91
C LEU A 187 4.21 10.63 -6.61
N GLU A 188 4.69 11.65 -7.33
CA GLU A 188 3.86 12.56 -8.14
C GLU A 188 3.13 11.80 -9.25
N LYS A 189 3.84 10.93 -9.98
CA LYS A 189 3.23 10.05 -10.99
C LYS A 189 2.19 9.10 -10.39
N LEU A 190 2.42 8.60 -9.17
CA LEU A 190 1.43 7.80 -8.46
C LEU A 190 0.19 8.63 -8.10
N ALA A 191 0.37 9.83 -7.55
CA ALA A 191 -0.73 10.74 -7.21
C ALA A 191 -1.57 11.05 -8.45
N TYR A 192 -0.92 11.37 -9.57
CA TYR A 192 -1.54 11.57 -10.86
C TYR A 192 -2.34 10.34 -11.31
N PHE A 193 -1.71 9.15 -11.31
CA PHE A 193 -2.37 7.90 -11.69
C PHE A 193 -3.60 7.61 -10.83
N LEU A 194 -3.54 7.89 -9.53
CA LEU A 194 -4.64 7.67 -8.60
C LEU A 194 -5.73 8.74 -8.71
N GLY A 195 -5.45 9.89 -9.33
CA GLY A 195 -6.36 11.04 -9.37
C GLY A 195 -6.35 11.88 -8.08
N VAL A 196 -5.31 11.76 -7.26
CA VAL A 196 -5.15 12.50 -6.00
C VAL A 196 -4.54 13.87 -6.30
N ARG A 197 -5.26 14.94 -5.93
CA ARG A 197 -4.80 16.33 -6.14
C ARG A 197 -4.06 16.92 -4.94
N ASN A 198 -4.37 16.43 -3.76
CA ASN A 198 -3.70 16.80 -2.52
C ASN A 198 -2.33 16.09 -2.41
N PRO A 199 -1.44 16.53 -1.52
CA PRO A 199 -0.20 15.80 -1.25
C PRO A 199 -0.49 14.34 -0.90
N LEU A 200 0.12 13.42 -1.62
CA LEU A 200 0.00 11.98 -1.39
C LEU A 200 1.09 11.50 -0.43
N GLY A 201 0.72 10.61 0.48
CA GLY A 201 1.63 9.94 1.41
C GLY A 201 1.42 8.44 1.44
N VAL A 202 2.46 7.74 1.89
CA VAL A 202 2.46 6.29 2.10
C VAL A 202 2.71 5.99 3.56
N PHE A 203 1.80 5.26 4.17
CA PHE A 203 1.82 4.94 5.59
C PHE A 203 1.91 3.44 5.78
N ARG A 204 2.72 3.01 6.75
CA ARG A 204 2.72 1.65 7.26
C ARG A 204 1.95 1.60 8.57
N LEU A 205 1.01 0.66 8.65
CA LEU A 205 0.19 0.40 9.82
C LEU A 205 0.86 -0.66 10.68
N ASP A 206 1.06 -0.34 11.95
CA ASP A 206 1.47 -1.31 12.96
C ASP A 206 0.21 -1.90 13.60
N TYR A 207 -0.22 -3.06 13.11
CA TYR A 207 -1.14 -3.89 13.87
C TYR A 207 -0.31 -4.69 14.86
N SER A 208 -0.21 -4.18 16.09
CA SER A 208 0.32 -4.91 17.24
C SER A 208 -0.43 -6.22 17.48
#